data_AF-A0A356Q261-F1
#
_entry.id   AF-A0A356Q261-F1
#
_cell.length_a   1.000
_cell.length_b   1.000
_cell.length_c   1.000
_cell.angle_alpha   90.00
_cell.angle_beta   90.00
_cell.angle_gamma   90.00
#
_symmetry.space_group_name_H-M   'P 1'
#
loop_
_entity.id
_entity.type
_entity.pdbx_description
1 polymer ?
#
loop_
_entity_poly.entity_id
_entity_poly.type
_entity_poly.pdbx_seq_one_letter_code
_entity_poly.pdbx_strand_id
1 'polypeptide(L)'
;MTKAAGTSPAHPALDLAIEILADLVAFPSVSLQPNDTIVSYIETRMRDLGMRCVRDAHEDGQRFNLLASAGPQRPGGVLLSGHMDVVPASPDGWTGDPFILRRDDGR
;
A
#
# COMPACT_ATOMS: atom_id res chain seq x y z
N MET A 1 -5.53 11.75 39.18
CA MET A 1 -6.54 10.86 38.57
C MET A 1 -6.11 10.59 37.14
N THR A 2 -5.37 9.51 36.91
CA THR A 2 -4.92 9.07 35.59
C THR A 2 -6.08 8.38 34.88
N LYS A 3 -6.59 9.01 33.81
CA LYS A 3 -7.59 8.39 32.93
C LYS A 3 -6.89 7.26 32.18
N ALA A 4 -7.22 6.02 32.53
CA ALA A 4 -6.84 4.87 31.72
C ALA A 4 -7.41 5.09 30.31
N ALA A 5 -6.53 5.21 29.32
CA ALA A 5 -6.93 5.16 27.92
C ALA A 5 -7.47 3.74 27.69
N GLY A 6 -8.80 3.60 27.65
CA GLY A 6 -9.43 2.34 27.28
C GLY A 6 -8.93 1.97 25.89
N THR A 7 -8.21 0.85 25.78
CA THR A 7 -7.81 0.29 24.51
C THR A 7 -9.08 -0.17 23.81
N SER A 8 -9.53 0.59 22.81
CA SER A 8 -10.53 0.08 21.87
C SER A 8 -10.03 -1.27 21.34
N PRO A 9 -10.90 -2.29 21.24
CA PRO A 9 -10.49 -3.55 20.67
C PRO A 9 -9.93 -3.30 19.28
N ALA A 10 -8.78 -3.91 18.99
CA ALA A 10 -8.16 -3.82 17.68
C ALA A 10 -9.18 -4.26 16.61
N HIS A 11 -9.17 -3.56 15.47
CA HIS A 11 -10.01 -3.95 14.34
C HIS A 11 -9.64 -5.39 13.94
N PRO A 12 -10.61 -6.29 13.65
CA PRO A 12 -10.32 -7.71 13.36
C PRO A 12 -9.40 -7.93 12.14
N ALA A 13 -9.26 -6.91 11.29
CA ALA A 13 -8.36 -6.92 10.13
C ALA A 13 -6.96 -6.33 10.41
N LEU A 14 -6.61 -6.00 11.66
CA LEU A 14 -5.35 -5.33 11.97
C LEU A 14 -4.13 -6.18 11.58
N ASP A 15 -4.13 -7.46 11.92
CA ASP A 15 -2.99 -8.34 11.62
C ASP A 15 -2.79 -8.47 10.10
N LEU A 16 -3.88 -8.68 9.36
CA LEU A 16 -3.86 -8.70 7.90
C LEU A 16 -3.37 -7.37 7.30
N ALA A 17 -3.76 -6.24 7.89
CA ALA A 17 -3.30 -4.92 7.42
C ALA A 17 -1.79 -4.74 7.65
N ILE A 18 -1.25 -5.24 8.78
CA ILE A 18 0.19 -5.22 9.06
C ILE A 18 0.94 -6.12 8.10
N GLU A 19 0.43 -7.32 7.80
CA GLU A 19 1.02 -8.24 6.81
C GLU A 19 1.07 -7.60 5.41
N ILE A 20 -0.04 -7.01 4.96
CA ILE A 20 -0.09 -6.30 3.67
C ILE A 20 0.86 -5.11 3.67
N LEU A 21 0.94 -4.37 4.77
CA LEU A 21 1.88 -3.24 4.87
C LEU A 21 3.33 -3.72 4.80
N ALA A 22 3.67 -4.84 5.43
CA ALA A 22 5.02 -5.41 5.38
C ALA A 22 5.41 -5.79 3.96
N ASP A 23 4.52 -6.47 3.24
CA ASP A 23 4.71 -6.79 1.83
C ASP A 23 4.87 -5.52 0.96
N LEU A 24 4.03 -4.51 1.17
CA LEU A 24 4.08 -3.26 0.41
C LEU A 24 5.38 -2.48 0.65
N VAL A 25 5.86 -2.43 1.89
CA VAL A 25 7.13 -1.79 2.26
C VAL A 25 8.34 -2.51 1.66
N ALA A 26 8.26 -3.81 1.42
CA ALA A 26 9.35 -4.58 0.81
C ALA A 26 9.60 -4.24 -0.67
N PHE A 27 8.69 -3.53 -1.33
CA PHE A 27 8.93 -3.01 -2.68
C PHE A 27 9.64 -1.65 -2.60
N PRO A 28 10.88 -1.52 -3.11
CA PRO A 28 11.56 -0.23 -3.21
C PRO A 28 11.00 0.57 -4.40
N SER A 29 9.73 0.95 -4.34
CA SER A 29 9.01 1.71 -5.36
C SER A 29 9.43 3.19 -5.37
N VAL A 30 10.73 3.45 -5.55
CA VAL A 30 11.27 4.80 -5.55
C VAL A 30 10.67 5.61 -6.69
N SER A 31 10.26 6.84 -6.38
CA SER A 31 9.62 7.73 -7.35
C SER A 31 10.45 7.87 -8.65
N LEU A 32 9.74 7.95 -9.78
CA LEU A 32 10.28 7.99 -11.14
C LEU A 32 10.99 6.71 -11.64
N GLN A 33 11.11 5.66 -10.82
CA GLN A 33 11.60 4.35 -11.25
C GLN A 33 10.48 3.43 -11.76
N PRO A 34 10.79 2.35 -12.49
CA PRO A 34 9.81 1.34 -12.86
C PRO A 34 9.09 0.77 -11.64
N ASN A 35 7.77 0.57 -11.74
CA ASN A 35 6.93 0.17 -10.60
C ASN A 35 6.04 -1.06 -10.89
N ASP A 36 6.35 -1.83 -11.93
CA ASP A 36 5.51 -2.96 -12.38
C ASP A 36 5.29 -4.00 -11.28
N THR A 37 6.28 -4.22 -10.42
CA THR A 37 6.25 -5.28 -9.41
C THR A 37 5.22 -4.97 -8.31
N ILE A 38 5.26 -3.76 -7.72
CA ILE A 38 4.28 -3.34 -6.71
C ILE A 38 2.87 -3.21 -7.33
N VAL A 39 2.78 -2.71 -8.57
CA VAL A 39 1.50 -2.63 -9.29
C VAL A 39 0.89 -4.02 -9.48
N SER A 40 1.71 -5.00 -9.84
CA SER A 40 1.26 -6.39 -10.02
C SER A 40 0.80 -7.03 -8.72
N TYR A 41 1.49 -6.76 -7.62
CA TYR A 41 1.08 -7.22 -6.29
C TYR A 41 -0.29 -6.66 -5.90
N ILE A 42 -0.47 -5.33 -6.00
CA ILE A 42 -1.74 -4.68 -5.66
C ILE A 42 -2.85 -5.16 -6.59
N GLU A 43 -2.59 -5.22 -7.90
CA GLU A 43 -3.57 -5.64 -8.89
C GLU A 43 -4.06 -7.07 -8.64
N THR A 44 -3.15 -7.99 -8.30
CA THR A 44 -3.49 -9.38 -7.97
C THR A 44 -4.41 -9.44 -6.76
N ARG A 45 -4.05 -8.76 -5.67
CA ARG A 45 -4.90 -8.70 -4.46
C ARG A 45 -6.28 -8.10 -4.73
N MET A 46 -6.36 -7.03 -5.52
CA MET A 46 -7.64 -6.40 -5.86
C MET A 46 -8.50 -7.33 -6.73
N ARG A 47 -7.89 -8.06 -7.68
CA ARG A 47 -8.58 -9.05 -8.50
C ARG A 47 -9.08 -10.24 -7.68
N ASP A 48 -8.30 -10.71 -6.70
CA ASP A 48 -8.72 -11.78 -5.79
C ASP A 48 -9.95 -11.38 -4.95
N LEU A 49 -10.12 -10.09 -4.70
CA LEU A 49 -11.31 -9.50 -4.07
C LEU A 49 -12.48 -9.26 -5.06
N GLY A 50 -12.35 -9.68 -6.32
CA GLY A 50 -13.36 -9.52 -7.36
C GLY A 50 -13.46 -8.12 -7.96
N MET A 51 -12.45 -7.27 -7.76
CA MET A 51 -12.42 -5.93 -8.35
C MET A 51 -11.98 -5.97 -9.82
N ARG A 52 -12.48 -5.02 -10.60
CA ARG A 52 -12.02 -4.79 -11.97
C ARG A 52 -10.83 -3.83 -11.90
N CYS A 53 -9.69 -4.24 -12.47
CA CYS A 53 -8.46 -3.46 -12.46
C CYS A 53 -8.07 -3.02 -13.87
N VAL A 54 -7.65 -1.76 -13.99
CA VAL A 54 -7.09 -1.15 -15.20
C VAL A 54 -5.74 -0.54 -14.84
N ARG A 55 -4.68 -0.95 -15.55
CA ARG A 55 -3.38 -0.27 -15.50
C ARG A 55 -3.38 0.87 -16.52
N ASP A 56 -3.00 2.05 -16.07
CA ASP A 56 -2.80 3.22 -16.91
C ASP A 56 -1.29 3.48 -16.99
N ALA A 57 -0.71 3.27 -18.18
CA ALA A 57 0.73 3.31 -18.38
C ALA A 57 1.20 4.72 -18.69
N HIS A 58 2.29 5.13 -18.04
CA HIS A 58 3.04 6.32 -18.42
C HIS A 58 3.68 6.13 -19.81
N GLU A 59 4.04 7.23 -20.47
CA GLU A 59 4.62 7.24 -21.82
C GLU A 59 5.90 6.41 -21.96
N ASP A 60 6.62 6.15 -20.85
CA ASP A 60 7.83 5.33 -20.82
C ASP A 60 7.57 3.82 -20.81
N GLY A 61 6.31 3.40 -20.66
CA GLY A 61 5.91 1.99 -20.60
C GLY A 61 6.40 1.21 -19.37
N GLN A 62 6.96 1.89 -18.37
CA GLN A 62 7.61 1.28 -17.20
C GLN A 62 6.96 1.72 -15.88
N ARG A 63 6.21 2.82 -15.90
CA ARG A 63 5.46 3.32 -14.74
C ARG A 63 3.97 3.21 -15.00
N PHE A 64 3.23 2.76 -13.99
CA PHE A 64 1.80 2.54 -14.10
C PHE A 64 1.05 3.15 -12.92
N ASN A 65 -0.07 3.79 -13.23
CA ASN A 65 -1.17 3.99 -12.30
C ASN A 65 -2.05 2.73 -12.30
N LEU A 66 -2.76 2.49 -11.20
CA LEU A 66 -3.71 1.40 -11.09
C LEU A 66 -5.07 1.94 -10.63
N LEU A 67 -6.10 1.71 -11.45
CA LEU A 67 -7.49 1.95 -11.09
C LEU A 67 -8.17 0.60 -10.79
N ALA A 68 -8.59 0.41 -9.54
CA ALA A 68 -9.40 -0.72 -9.12
C ALA A 68 -10.83 -0.26 -8.80
N SER A 69 -11.84 -0.94 -9.33
CA SER A 69 -13.25 -0.60 -9.12
C SER A 69 -14.09 -1.81 -8.68
N ALA A 70 -14.99 -1.56 -7.73
CA ALA A 70 -15.99 -2.52 -7.26
C ALA A 70 -17.40 -1.93 -7.40
N GLY A 71 -18.40 -2.80 -7.50
CA GLY A 71 -19.81 -2.38 -7.65
C GLY A 71 -20.22 -2.07 -9.10
N PRO A 72 -21.43 -1.53 -9.30
CA PRO A 72 -22.03 -1.30 -10.62
C PRO A 72 -21.42 -0.12 -11.37
N GLN A 73 -21.38 -0.20 -12.71
CA GLN A 73 -20.99 0.91 -13.58
C GLN A 73 -22.15 1.90 -13.73
N ARG A 74 -22.29 2.83 -12.78
CA ARG A 74 -23.34 3.86 -12.80
C ARG A 74 -22.83 5.16 -12.15
N PRO A 75 -23.48 6.31 -12.41
CA PRO A 75 -23.15 7.56 -11.72
C PRO A 75 -23.32 7.46 -10.19
N GLY A 76 -22.45 8.18 -9.48
CA GLY A 76 -22.36 8.15 -8.03
C GLY A 76 -21.36 7.09 -7.54
N GLY A 77 -20.44 7.48 -6.68
CA GLY A 77 -19.39 6.61 -6.14
C GLY A 77 -18.43 7.37 -5.24
N VAL A 78 -17.50 6.64 -4.63
CA VAL A 78 -16.41 7.20 -3.83
C VAL A 78 -15.11 6.80 -4.50
N LEU A 79 -14.21 7.77 -4.70
CA LEU A 79 -12.85 7.52 -5.16
C LEU A 79 -11.90 7.64 -3.97
N LEU A 80 -11.18 6.57 -3.68
CA LEU A 80 -10.03 6.60 -2.79
C LEU A 80 -8.78 6.76 -3.66
N SER A 81 -8.04 7.84 -3.45
CA SER A 81 -6.82 8.15 -4.20
C SER A 81 -5.63 8.13 -3.26
N GLY A 82 -4.54 7.55 -3.73
CA GLY A 82 -3.26 7.46 -3.03
C GLY A 82 -2.15 7.21 -4.04
N HIS A 83 -0.93 7.10 -3.55
CA HIS A 83 0.25 6.79 -4.35
C HIS A 83 0.99 5.60 -3.76
N MET A 84 1.76 4.91 -4.58
CA MET A 84 2.49 3.70 -4.19
C MET A 84 4.01 3.90 -4.27
N ASP A 85 4.47 5.09 -4.64
CA ASP A 85 5.88 5.44 -4.73
C ASP A 85 6.39 6.11 -3.45
N VAL A 86 7.69 5.99 -3.21
CA VAL A 86 8.37 6.58 -2.05
C VAL A 86 9.60 7.38 -2.46
N VAL A 87 10.11 8.20 -1.55
CA VAL A 87 11.41 8.85 -1.74
C VAL A 87 12.56 7.84 -1.57
N PRO A 88 13.76 8.10 -2.12
CA PRO A 88 14.92 7.26 -1.85
C PRO A 88 15.19 7.15 -0.35
N ALA A 89 15.46 5.93 0.11
CA ALA A 89 15.90 5.65 1.48
C ALA A 89 17.19 4.81 1.42
N SER A 90 18.22 5.25 2.13
CA SER A 90 19.46 4.48 2.32
C SER A 90 19.54 4.00 3.76
N PRO A 91 20.33 2.94 4.06
CA PRO A 91 20.57 2.52 5.44
C PRO A 91 21.23 3.61 6.31
N ASP A 92 21.86 4.60 5.71
CA ASP A 92 22.50 5.70 6.43
C ASP A 92 21.46 6.53 7.18
N GLY A 93 21.60 6.62 8.50
CA GLY A 93 20.65 7.30 9.37
C GLY A 93 19.42 6.47 9.77
N TRP A 94 19.31 5.23 9.29
CA TRP A 94 18.30 4.27 9.75
C TRP A 94 18.89 3.31 10.78
N THR A 95 18.02 2.81 11.68
CA THR A 95 18.40 1.80 12.68
C THR A 95 18.19 0.36 12.16
N GLY A 96 17.94 0.21 10.86
CA GLY A 96 17.64 -1.04 10.16
C GLY A 96 17.43 -0.78 8.66
N ASP A 97 17.13 -1.83 7.89
CA ASP A 97 16.80 -1.71 6.47
C ASP A 97 15.47 -0.95 6.28
N PRO A 98 15.43 0.16 5.51
CA PRO A 98 14.21 0.94 5.31
C PRO A 98 13.10 0.20 4.54
N PHE A 99 13.43 -0.88 3.82
CA PHE A 99 12.47 -1.71 3.07
C PHE A 99 12.14 -3.02 3.79
N ILE A 100 12.46 -3.14 5.09
CA ILE A 100 12.00 -4.25 5.94
C ILE A 100 11.16 -3.66 7.07
N LEU A 101 9.85 -3.87 7.01
CA LEU A 101 8.94 -3.41 8.07
C LEU A 101 9.33 -4.10 9.40
N ARG A 102 9.61 -3.30 10.42
CA ARG A 102 9.87 -3.76 11.78
C ARG A 102 8.91 -3.07 12.73
N ARG A 103 8.33 -3.86 13.63
CA ARG A 103 7.57 -3.35 14.76
C ARG A 103 8.49 -3.08 15.95
N ASP A 104 8.47 -1.88 16.50
CA ASP A 104 9.28 -1.51 17.66
C ASP A 104 8.55 -0.48 18.54
N ASP A 105 8.52 -0.73 19.85
CA ASP A 105 7.81 0.10 20.85
C ASP A 105 6.37 0.51 20.44
N GLY A 106 5.63 -0.44 19.86
CA GLY A 106 4.25 -0.23 19.41
C GLY A 106 4.09 0.57 18.11
N ARG A 107 5.17 0.78 17.37
CA ARG A 107 5.22 1.43 16.04
C ARG A 107 5.60 0.47 14.95
#